data_AF-A0A951PCN8-F1
#
_entry.id   AF-A0A951PCN8-F1
#
_cell.length_a   1.000
_cell.length_b   1.000
_cell.length_c   1.000
_cell.angle_alpha   90.00
_cell.angle_beta   90.00
_cell.angle_gamma   90.00
#
_symmetry.space_group_name_H-M   'P 1'
#
loop_
_entity.id
_entity.type
_entity.pdbx_description
1 polymer ?
#
loop_
_entity_poly.entity_id
_entity_poly.type
_entity_poly.pdbx_seq_one_letter_code
_entity_poly.pdbx_strand_id
1 'polypeptide(L)'
;MKRPSPQRQIGMRLFLLGGAVAVIAGLSTDIQETIAAQRSSRPESCAGDLNPQAKISRDQLATFLTISEREPKVQVQDVLQAPYCQLPGLEVRAGVAAERAVYQLAFDPQTWLVVLFEGNEYAGYQLQVLR
;
A
#
# COMPACT_ATOMS: atom_id res chain seq x y z
N MET A 1 36.85 40.75 -59.39
CA MET A 1 35.89 39.65 -59.10
C MET A 1 36.21 39.10 -57.71
N LYS A 2 35.25 39.15 -56.76
CA LYS A 2 35.44 38.88 -55.33
C LYS A 2 34.65 37.63 -54.95
N ARG A 3 35.29 36.59 -54.40
CA ARG A 3 34.64 35.32 -53.99
C ARG A 3 33.96 35.49 -52.61
N PRO A 4 32.75 34.97 -52.39
CA PRO A 4 32.15 34.95 -51.05
C PRO A 4 32.57 33.70 -50.27
N SER A 5 32.77 33.87 -48.96
CA SER A 5 33.11 32.85 -47.96
C SER A 5 31.87 32.16 -47.39
N PRO A 6 31.94 30.87 -46.98
CA PRO A 6 30.81 30.16 -46.39
C PRO A 6 30.89 30.21 -44.86
N GLN A 7 30.06 31.04 -44.22
CA GLN A 7 30.01 31.08 -42.76
C GLN A 7 28.57 31.25 -42.28
N ARG A 8 27.73 30.22 -42.48
CA ARG A 8 26.39 30.19 -41.87
C ARG A 8 25.73 28.81 -41.81
N GLN A 9 26.35 27.81 -41.19
CA GLN A 9 25.67 26.51 -40.99
C GLN A 9 25.89 25.81 -39.64
N ILE A 10 26.56 26.43 -38.66
CA ILE A 10 26.90 25.75 -37.40
C ILE A 10 25.79 25.89 -36.32
N GLY A 11 24.90 26.88 -36.44
CA GLY A 11 23.97 27.24 -35.35
C GLY A 11 22.72 26.36 -35.16
N MET A 12 22.33 25.52 -36.13
CA MET A 12 21.00 24.89 -36.11
C MET A 12 20.99 23.39 -35.76
N ARG A 13 22.16 22.73 -35.68
CA ARG A 13 22.24 21.31 -35.30
C ARG A 13 22.42 21.06 -33.80
N LEU A 14 22.80 22.08 -33.03
CA LEU A 14 23.01 21.91 -31.58
C LEU A 14 21.71 21.85 -30.76
N PHE A 15 20.60 22.39 -31.27
CA PHE A 15 19.35 22.47 -30.51
C PHE A 15 18.50 21.18 -30.52
N LEU A 16 18.76 20.24 -31.44
CA LEU A 16 17.96 19.02 -31.55
C LEU A 16 18.48 17.85 -30.69
N LEU A 17 19.71 17.92 -30.20
CA LEU A 17 20.31 16.86 -29.35
C LEU A 17 20.15 17.11 -27.84
N GLY A 18 19.82 18.34 -27.41
CA GLY A 18 19.61 18.67 -26.00
C GLY A 18 18.23 18.25 -25.46
N GLY A 19 17.20 18.21 -26.31
CA GLY A 19 15.81 17.95 -25.88
C GLY A 19 15.52 16.51 -25.48
N ALA A 20 16.16 15.53 -26.13
CA ALA A 20 15.85 14.10 -25.93
C ALA A 20 16.29 13.55 -24.57
N VAL A 21 17.38 14.09 -23.98
CA VAL A 21 17.90 13.63 -22.68
C VAL A 21 17.04 14.14 -21.51
N ALA A 22 16.44 15.33 -21.63
CA ALA A 22 15.60 15.91 -20.59
C ALA A 22 14.28 15.14 -20.37
N VAL A 23 13.70 14.55 -21.43
CA VAL A 23 12.43 13.83 -21.35
C VAL A 23 12.56 12.50 -20.61
N ILE A 24 13.67 11.78 -20.77
CA ILE A 24 13.90 10.48 -20.09
C ILE A 24 14.19 10.69 -18.58
N ALA A 25 14.92 11.75 -18.24
CA ALA A 25 15.19 12.09 -16.84
C ALA A 25 13.90 12.51 -16.09
N GLY A 26 13.02 13.29 -16.74
CA GLY A 26 11.75 13.72 -16.14
C GLY A 26 10.74 12.59 -15.92
N LEU A 27 10.71 11.57 -16.79
CA LEU A 27 9.82 10.41 -16.60
C LEU A 27 10.24 9.50 -15.43
N SER A 28 11.50 9.58 -15.00
CA SER A 28 12.04 8.72 -13.95
C SER A 28 11.62 9.16 -12.54
N THR A 29 11.34 10.46 -12.36
CA THR A 29 10.97 11.02 -11.05
C THR A 29 9.50 10.77 -10.72
N ASP A 30 8.62 10.80 -11.72
CA ASP A 30 7.16 10.62 -11.54
C ASP A 30 6.81 9.19 -11.06
N ILE A 31 7.48 8.18 -11.64
CA ILE A 31 7.28 6.77 -11.26
C ILE A 31 7.77 6.48 -9.83
N GLN A 32 8.84 7.13 -9.39
CA GLN A 32 9.32 6.95 -8.02
C GLN A 32 8.37 7.56 -6.99
N GLU A 33 7.74 8.70 -7.28
CA GLU A 33 6.73 9.27 -6.39
C GLU A 33 5.46 8.41 -6.31
N THR A 34 5.00 7.82 -7.41
CA THR A 34 3.84 6.90 -7.37
C THR A 34 4.13 5.63 -6.57
N ILE A 35 5.34 5.07 -6.70
CA ILE A 35 5.76 3.86 -5.96
C ILE A 35 6.08 4.18 -4.49
N ALA A 36 6.64 5.36 -4.20
CA ALA A 36 6.94 5.81 -2.83
C ALA A 36 5.67 6.19 -2.07
N ALA A 37 4.68 6.81 -2.72
CA ALA A 37 3.36 7.10 -2.13
C ALA A 37 2.59 5.83 -1.73
N GLN A 38 2.85 4.70 -2.39
CA GLN A 38 2.33 3.38 -1.99
C GLN A 38 3.07 2.76 -0.79
N ARG A 39 4.29 3.23 -0.45
CA ARG A 39 5.08 2.71 0.68
C ARG A 39 4.90 3.51 1.96
N SER A 40 4.53 4.80 1.87
CA SER A 40 4.46 5.71 3.02
C SER A 40 3.14 5.66 3.82
N SER A 41 2.18 4.85 3.40
CA SER A 41 0.83 4.84 3.98
C SER A 41 0.41 3.47 4.49
N ARG A 42 1.34 2.67 5.03
CA ARG A 42 1.01 1.32 5.53
C ARG A 42 0.98 1.29 7.06
N PRO A 43 -0.05 0.67 7.68
CA PRO A 43 -0.20 0.69 9.14
C PRO A 43 0.94 0.04 9.93
N GLU A 44 1.67 -0.92 9.36
CA GLU A 44 2.87 -1.56 9.94
C GLU A 44 3.54 -2.44 8.86
N SER A 45 4.79 -2.88 9.07
CA SER A 45 5.52 -3.78 8.16
C SER A 45 4.91 -5.19 8.20
N CYS A 46 4.16 -5.58 7.18
CA CYS A 46 3.54 -6.92 7.12
C CYS A 46 4.58 -8.05 7.12
N ALA A 47 4.22 -9.17 7.72
CA ALA A 47 4.93 -10.43 7.60
C ALA A 47 4.40 -11.20 6.38
N GLY A 48 5.30 -11.53 5.43
CA GLY A 48 4.98 -12.37 4.27
C GLY A 48 4.34 -11.62 3.09
N ASP A 49 3.59 -12.36 2.27
CA ASP A 49 2.99 -11.88 1.03
C ASP A 49 1.80 -10.95 1.26
N LEU A 50 1.57 -10.06 0.29
CA LEU A 50 0.49 -9.09 0.33
C LEU A 50 -0.66 -9.57 -0.56
N ASN A 51 -1.89 -9.34 -0.12
CA ASN A 51 -3.08 -9.54 -0.91
C ASN A 51 -3.74 -8.19 -1.24
N PRO A 52 -3.24 -7.43 -2.23
CA PRO A 52 -3.73 -6.07 -2.54
C PRO A 52 -5.18 -6.02 -3.03
N GLN A 53 -5.77 -7.16 -3.40
CA GLN A 53 -7.16 -7.24 -3.82
C GLN A 53 -8.11 -7.49 -2.64
N ALA A 54 -7.59 -7.89 -1.47
CA ALA A 54 -8.39 -8.06 -0.26
C ALA A 54 -8.83 -6.70 0.29
N LYS A 55 -10.09 -6.36 0.01
CA LYS A 55 -10.78 -5.19 0.53
C LYS A 55 -12.13 -5.62 1.08
N ILE A 56 -12.52 -5.04 2.21
CA ILE A 56 -13.80 -5.35 2.86
C ILE A 56 -14.81 -4.24 2.57
N SER A 57 -16.06 -4.63 2.35
CA SER A 57 -17.18 -3.72 2.10
C SER A 57 -17.71 -3.08 3.40
N ARG A 58 -18.61 -2.09 3.27
CA ARG A 58 -19.33 -1.52 4.42
C ARG A 58 -20.17 -2.58 5.13
N ASP A 59 -20.82 -3.45 4.36
CA ASP A 59 -21.69 -4.51 4.90
C ASP A 59 -20.86 -5.55 5.65
N GLN A 60 -19.72 -5.97 5.10
CA GLN A 60 -18.81 -6.89 5.80
C GLN A 60 -18.29 -6.29 7.10
N LEU A 61 -17.91 -5.01 7.11
CA LEU A 61 -17.52 -4.32 8.33
C LEU A 61 -18.68 -4.28 9.35
N ALA A 62 -19.88 -3.91 8.92
CA ALA A 62 -21.05 -3.86 9.79
C ALA A 62 -21.37 -5.23 10.41
N THR A 63 -21.30 -6.32 9.62
CA THR A 63 -21.47 -7.68 10.12
C THR A 63 -20.35 -8.07 11.09
N PHE A 64 -19.09 -7.76 10.76
CA PHE A 64 -17.96 -8.04 11.65
C PHE A 64 -18.12 -7.37 13.02
N LEU A 65 -18.62 -6.13 13.06
CA LEU A 65 -18.85 -5.39 14.31
C LEU A 65 -19.92 -6.01 15.23
N THR A 66 -20.66 -7.02 14.76
CA THR A 66 -21.60 -7.80 15.59
C THR A 66 -20.96 -9.04 16.24
N ILE A 67 -19.75 -9.41 15.84
CA ILE A 67 -19.01 -10.54 16.41
C ILE A 67 -18.47 -10.12 17.78
N SER A 68 -18.83 -10.85 18.82
CA SER A 68 -18.35 -10.61 20.18
C SER A 68 -16.92 -11.10 20.34
N GLU A 69 -16.13 -10.44 21.19
CA GLU A 69 -14.83 -10.96 21.60
C GLU A 69 -14.96 -12.39 22.16
N ARG A 70 -13.90 -13.19 22.00
CA ARG A 70 -13.78 -14.61 22.34
C ARG A 70 -14.57 -15.57 21.45
N GLU A 71 -15.30 -15.05 20.46
CA GLU A 71 -15.86 -15.90 19.40
C GLU A 71 -14.76 -16.55 18.55
N PRO A 72 -15.04 -17.70 17.91
CA PRO A 72 -14.05 -18.41 17.10
C PRO A 72 -13.49 -17.56 15.96
N LYS A 73 -12.17 -17.64 15.75
CA LYS A 73 -11.45 -17.00 14.62
C LYS A 73 -12.10 -17.29 13.27
N VAL A 74 -12.64 -18.50 13.07
CA VAL A 74 -13.33 -18.89 11.84
C VAL A 74 -14.54 -18.01 11.54
N GLN A 75 -15.28 -17.58 12.56
CA GLN A 75 -16.45 -16.72 12.36
C GLN A 75 -16.06 -15.35 11.81
N VAL A 76 -14.93 -14.79 12.28
CA VAL A 76 -14.36 -13.57 11.70
C VAL A 76 -13.91 -13.80 10.26
N GLN A 77 -13.27 -14.93 9.98
CA GLN A 77 -12.78 -15.28 8.64
C GLN A 77 -13.90 -15.53 7.64
N ASP A 78 -15.06 -16.03 8.07
CA ASP A 78 -16.22 -16.21 7.20
C ASP A 78 -16.79 -14.86 6.73
N VAL A 79 -16.69 -13.82 7.56
CA VAL A 79 -17.18 -12.46 7.25
C VAL A 79 -16.15 -11.64 6.48
N LEU A 80 -14.92 -11.56 7.00
CA LEU A 80 -13.87 -10.70 6.48
C LEU A 80 -13.01 -11.35 5.40
N GLN A 81 -13.09 -12.68 5.25
CA GLN A 81 -12.28 -13.47 4.33
C GLN A 81 -10.76 -13.28 4.58
N ALA A 82 -9.96 -13.53 3.53
CA ALA A 82 -8.51 -13.40 3.60
C ALA A 82 -8.10 -11.93 3.84
N PRO A 83 -7.18 -11.66 4.78
CA PRO A 83 -6.70 -10.30 5.03
C PRO A 83 -5.81 -9.81 3.89
N TYR A 84 -5.60 -8.50 3.87
CA TYR A 84 -4.58 -7.87 3.03
C TYR A 84 -3.17 -8.34 3.41
N CYS A 85 -2.90 -8.49 4.71
CA CYS A 85 -1.68 -9.11 5.19
C CYS A 85 -1.81 -9.52 6.66
N GLN A 86 -0.83 -10.28 7.16
CA GLN A 86 -0.59 -10.46 8.59
C GLN A 86 0.53 -9.53 9.05
N LEU A 87 0.44 -9.02 10.27
CA LEU A 87 1.54 -8.34 10.94
C LEU A 87 2.44 -9.37 11.64
N PRO A 88 3.70 -9.02 11.96
CA PRO A 88 4.55 -9.84 12.79
C PRO A 88 3.81 -10.20 14.09
N GLY A 89 3.81 -11.50 14.40
CA GLY A 89 3.24 -12.02 15.64
C GLY A 89 3.91 -11.37 16.85
N LEU A 90 3.14 -11.14 17.89
CA LEU A 90 3.61 -10.60 19.15
C LEU A 90 3.20 -11.55 20.28
N GLU A 91 4.02 -11.65 21.32
CA GLU A 91 3.57 -12.25 22.57
C GLU A 91 2.92 -11.16 23.41
N VAL A 92 1.58 -11.14 23.44
CA VAL A 92 0.82 -10.15 24.26
C VAL A 92 0.88 -10.53 25.74
N ARG A 93 1.03 -11.85 26.04
CA ARG A 93 1.23 -12.44 27.37
C ARG A 93 2.11 -13.68 27.23
N ALA A 94 2.85 -14.02 28.28
CA ALA A 94 3.74 -15.19 28.28
C ALA A 94 3.00 -16.46 27.86
N GLY A 95 3.38 -17.02 26.71
CA GLY A 95 2.85 -18.29 26.20
C GLY A 95 1.58 -18.21 25.34
N VAL A 96 1.05 -17.02 25.02
CA VAL A 96 -0.09 -16.87 24.10
C VAL A 96 0.36 -16.11 22.85
N ALA A 97 0.42 -16.84 21.74
CA ALA A 97 0.70 -16.25 20.43
C ALA A 97 -0.46 -15.35 20.01
N ALA A 98 -0.17 -14.08 19.74
CA ALA A 98 -1.12 -13.15 19.18
C ALA A 98 -0.84 -12.92 17.70
N GLU A 99 -1.87 -13.07 16.89
CA GLU A 99 -1.85 -12.79 15.46
C GLU A 99 -2.63 -11.51 15.19
N ARG A 100 -2.13 -10.69 14.27
CA ARG A 100 -2.79 -9.44 13.88
C ARG A 100 -2.99 -9.43 12.37
N ALA A 101 -4.25 -9.45 11.95
CA ALA A 101 -4.65 -9.45 10.55
C ALA A 101 -5.09 -8.05 10.12
N VAL A 102 -4.68 -7.64 8.94
CA VAL A 102 -4.90 -6.29 8.42
C VAL A 102 -5.85 -6.33 7.24
N TYR A 103 -6.87 -5.48 7.25
CA TYR A 103 -7.89 -5.38 6.22
C TYR A 103 -8.01 -3.94 5.73
N GLN A 104 -8.06 -3.77 4.40
CA GLN A 104 -8.34 -2.48 3.78
C GLN A 104 -9.85 -2.27 3.64
N LEU A 105 -10.32 -1.06 3.92
CA LEU A 105 -11.71 -0.69 3.69
C LEU A 105 -11.88 -0.27 2.22
N ALA A 106 -12.81 -0.90 1.50
CA ALA A 106 -13.08 -0.57 0.11
C ALA A 106 -13.59 0.87 -0.08
N PHE A 107 -14.22 1.43 0.95
CA PHE A 107 -14.91 2.72 0.93
C PHE A 107 -14.15 3.85 1.65
N ASP A 108 -13.05 3.53 2.33
CA ASP A 108 -12.17 4.50 2.99
C ASP A 108 -10.72 3.99 2.97
N PRO A 109 -9.96 4.25 1.89
CA PRO A 109 -8.59 3.75 1.74
C PRO A 109 -7.58 4.31 2.76
N GLN A 110 -7.95 5.36 3.50
CA GLN A 110 -7.09 5.96 4.53
C GLN A 110 -7.26 5.29 5.91
N THR A 111 -8.29 4.46 6.07
CA THR A 111 -8.58 3.75 7.31
C THR A 111 -8.42 2.24 7.12
N TRP A 112 -7.73 1.62 8.06
CA TRP A 112 -7.40 0.21 8.03
C TRP A 112 -7.97 -0.48 9.27
N LEU A 113 -8.56 -1.65 9.08
CA LEU A 113 -9.03 -2.48 10.18
C LEU A 113 -7.92 -3.46 10.55
N VAL A 114 -7.46 -3.40 11.80
CA VAL A 114 -6.52 -4.36 12.38
C VAL A 114 -7.28 -5.24 13.36
N VAL A 115 -7.30 -6.54 13.12
CA VAL A 115 -7.99 -7.53 13.95
C VAL A 115 -6.98 -8.34 14.72
N LEU A 116 -7.18 -8.47 16.03
CA LEU A 116 -6.36 -9.25 16.95
C LEU A 116 -6.99 -10.63 17.16
N PHE A 117 -6.17 -11.67 17.08
CA PHE A 117 -6.52 -13.03 17.47
C PHE A 117 -5.55 -13.52 18.54
N GLU A 118 -6.07 -14.20 19.56
CA GLU A 118 -5.28 -14.93 20.56
C GLU A 118 -5.58 -16.42 20.38
N GLY A 119 -4.61 -17.19 19.90
CA GLY A 119 -4.85 -18.59 19.50
C GLY A 119 -5.94 -18.71 18.42
N ASN A 120 -7.05 -19.35 18.75
CA ASN A 120 -8.19 -19.55 17.83
C ASN A 120 -9.40 -18.66 18.17
N GLU A 121 -9.22 -17.63 19.00
CA GLU A 121 -10.28 -16.71 19.42
C GLU A 121 -10.04 -15.32 18.85
N TYR A 122 -11.12 -14.63 18.51
CA TYR A 122 -11.12 -13.21 18.22
C TYR A 122 -10.94 -12.42 19.52
N ALA A 123 -9.95 -11.53 19.57
CA ALA A 123 -9.56 -10.81 20.79
C ALA A 123 -9.79 -9.29 20.73
N GLY A 124 -10.29 -8.77 19.60
CA GLY A 124 -10.62 -7.36 19.43
C GLY A 124 -10.10 -6.76 18.13
N TYR A 125 -10.33 -5.45 17.95
CA TYR A 125 -9.92 -4.73 16.75
C TYR A 125 -9.54 -3.27 17.03
N GLN A 126 -8.86 -2.67 16.05
CA GLN A 126 -8.60 -1.25 16.01
C GLN A 126 -8.77 -0.73 14.58
N LEU A 127 -9.34 0.48 14.46
CA LEU A 127 -9.28 1.26 13.22
C LEU A 127 -8.05 2.16 13.26
N GLN A 128 -7.13 1.96 12.33
CA GLN A 128 -5.93 2.76 12.19
C GLN A 128 -6.07 3.70 11.00
N VAL A 129 -6.05 5.00 11.29
CA VAL A 129 -6.11 6.06 10.29
C VAL A 129 -4.70 6.46 9.92
N LEU A 130 -4.41 6.44 8.62
CA LEU A 130 -3.15 6.94 8.06
C LEU A 130 -3.19 8.46 8.09
N ARG A 131 -2.20 9.08 8.73
CA ARG A 131 -2.06 10.53 8.85
C ARG A 131 -0.91 11.02 7.99
#